data_AF-A0A7J5YED8-F1
#
_entry.id   AF-A0A7J5YED8-F1
#
_cell.length_a   1.000
_cell.length_b   1.000
_cell.length_c   1.000
_cell.angle_alpha   90.00
_cell.angle_beta   90.00
_cell.angle_gamma   90.00
#
_symmetry.space_group_name_H-M   'P 1'
#
loop_
_entity.id
_entity.type
_entity.pdbx_description
1 polymer ?
#
loop_
_entity_poly.entity_id
_entity_poly.type
_entity_poly.pdbx_seq_one_letter_code
_entity_poly.pdbx_strand_id
1 'polypeptide(L)'
;MSDLRAGFEIIDRLFDGGKPFQLEFVHGLLESAIYGGRIDNPSDLRILRSYLEQFFSARLFSSSLSAGQKKSRGGTRFFPPQISLPNSCSVLDYRSVIENLPEDDRPAFFGLPANIERSSQRIISSQVISQLRVLSRSVATGSKFDRELWSNGLSPILHLWKKLNQGSSLIHQKVAPPTEGQGSPVLSFITLEQFNAIRLVQSIHQSLAALSKVIRGTQLLTPEVQKLATALLNQEYPTIATNEDTS
;
A
#
# COMPACT_ATOMS: atom_id res chain seq x y z
N MET A 1 -9.97 15.16 14.91
CA MET A 1 -10.20 16.12 16.02
C MET A 1 -10.94 15.49 17.20
N SER A 2 -11.85 14.54 17.00
CA SER A 2 -12.52 13.78 18.08
C SER A 2 -11.56 12.95 18.92
N ASP A 3 -10.65 12.23 18.26
CA ASP A 3 -9.84 11.19 18.90
C ASP A 3 -8.79 11.80 19.85
N LEU A 4 -8.16 12.90 19.45
CA LEU A 4 -7.24 13.67 20.30
C LEU A 4 -7.96 14.24 21.52
N ARG A 5 -9.17 14.78 21.34
CA ARG A 5 -9.97 15.36 22.44
C ARG A 5 -10.41 14.28 23.41
N ALA A 6 -10.88 13.13 22.92
CA ALA A 6 -11.22 11.99 23.75
C ALA A 6 -10.00 11.49 24.54
N GLY A 7 -8.83 11.41 23.90
CA GLY A 7 -7.57 11.08 24.56
C GLY A 7 -7.20 12.07 25.66
N PHE A 8 -7.34 13.39 25.41
CA PHE A 8 -7.11 14.43 26.41
C PHE A 8 -8.06 14.30 27.60
N GLU A 9 -9.37 14.17 27.37
CA GLU A 9 -10.37 14.04 28.43
C GLU A 9 -10.15 12.78 29.28
N ILE A 10 -9.69 11.68 28.67
CA ILE A 10 -9.30 10.46 29.37
C ILE A 10 -8.08 10.70 30.26
N ILE A 11 -7.04 11.35 29.73
CA ILE A 11 -5.81 11.65 30.49
C ILE A 11 -6.14 12.60 31.65
N ASP A 12 -6.93 13.64 31.42
CA ASP A 12 -7.33 14.63 32.44
C ASP A 12 -8.08 13.95 33.61
N ARG A 13 -9.05 13.08 33.30
CA ARG A 13 -9.78 12.29 34.31
C ARG A 13 -8.88 11.32 35.09
N LEU A 14 -7.86 10.76 34.44
CA LEU A 14 -6.91 9.86 35.09
C LEU A 14 -5.96 10.61 36.03
N PHE A 15 -5.62 11.87 35.73
CA PHE A 15 -4.82 12.73 36.62
C PHE A 15 -5.65 13.28 37.79
N ASP A 16 -6.92 13.64 37.58
CA ASP A 16 -7.81 14.15 38.63
C ASP A 16 -8.29 13.05 39.60
N GLY A 17 -8.30 11.79 39.14
CA GLY A 17 -8.83 10.63 39.87
C GLY A 17 -8.02 10.13 41.07
N GLY A 18 -6.92 10.78 41.46
CA GLY A 18 -6.15 10.50 42.70
C GLY A 18 -5.52 9.10 42.84
N LYS A 19 -5.60 8.25 41.81
CA LYS A 19 -5.05 6.90 41.77
C LYS A 19 -3.66 6.88 41.13
N PRO A 20 -2.79 5.90 41.45
CA PRO A 20 -1.51 5.76 40.77
C PRO A 20 -1.73 5.57 39.27
N PHE A 21 -0.99 6.33 38.45
CA PHE A 21 -1.10 6.34 37.00
C PHE A 21 -0.74 4.97 36.42
N GLN A 22 -1.75 4.19 36.03
CA GLN A 22 -1.58 2.89 35.40
C GLN A 22 -1.40 3.05 33.89
N LEU A 23 -0.14 3.15 33.46
CA LEU A 23 0.26 3.28 32.06
C LEU A 23 -0.38 2.20 31.16
N GLU A 24 -0.42 0.97 31.65
CA GLU A 24 -0.95 -0.20 30.93
C GLU A 24 -2.45 -0.03 30.62
N PHE A 25 -3.20 0.60 31.52
CA PHE A 25 -4.61 0.90 31.30
C PHE A 25 -4.80 1.97 30.23
N VAL A 26 -3.94 2.98 30.21
CA VAL A 26 -3.94 4.02 29.16
C VAL A 26 -3.62 3.42 27.80
N HIS A 27 -2.65 2.50 27.72
CA HIS A 27 -2.33 1.81 26.47
C HIS A 27 -3.51 0.99 25.98
N GLY A 28 -4.08 0.15 26.84
CA GLY A 28 -5.22 -0.68 26.48
C GLY A 28 -6.44 0.13 26.06
N LEU A 29 -6.69 1.27 26.70
CA LEU A 29 -7.80 2.16 26.36
C LEU A 29 -7.57 2.90 25.04
N LEU A 30 -6.37 3.43 24.79
CA LEU A 30 -6.02 4.08 23.52
C LEU A 30 -6.00 3.07 22.37
N GLU A 31 -5.47 1.87 22.61
CA GLU A 31 -5.41 0.77 21.64
C GLU A 31 -6.80 0.27 21.27
N SER A 32 -7.66 -0.05 22.24
CA SER A 32 -8.96 -0.69 21.96
C SER A 32 -10.10 0.29 21.65
N ALA A 33 -10.17 1.42 22.36
CA ALA A 33 -11.35 2.30 22.30
C ALA A 33 -11.19 3.51 21.36
N ILE A 34 -9.96 4.02 21.17
CA ILE A 34 -9.72 5.21 20.34
C ILE A 34 -9.20 4.83 18.97
N TYR A 35 -8.06 4.14 18.91
CA TYR A 35 -7.36 3.87 17.65
C TYR A 35 -7.69 2.50 17.03
N GLY A 36 -8.04 1.50 17.84
CA GLY A 36 -8.30 0.13 17.38
C GLY A 36 -9.53 0.00 16.49
N GLY A 37 -10.56 0.83 16.69
CA GLY A 37 -11.76 0.83 15.83
C GLY A 37 -11.49 1.26 14.38
N ARG A 38 -10.30 1.76 14.05
CA ARG A 38 -9.88 2.15 12.69
C ARG A 38 -8.93 1.15 12.03
N ILE A 39 -8.50 0.12 12.75
CA ILE A 39 -7.43 -0.78 12.33
C ILE A 39 -7.95 -2.21 12.25
N ASP A 40 -8.12 -2.70 11.03
CA ASP A 40 -8.54 -4.09 10.77
C ASP A 40 -7.34 -5.04 10.62
N ASN A 41 -6.16 -4.50 10.31
CA ASN A 41 -4.96 -5.29 10.04
C ASN A 41 -4.14 -5.56 11.33
N PRO A 42 -3.86 -6.82 11.68
CA PRO A 42 -3.09 -7.17 12.88
C PRO A 42 -1.65 -6.63 12.87
N SER A 43 -1.06 -6.43 11.68
CA SER A 43 0.29 -5.85 11.56
C SER A 43 0.31 -4.37 11.94
N ASP A 44 -0.72 -3.63 11.55
CA ASP A 44 -0.85 -2.20 11.84
C ASP A 44 -1.19 -1.99 13.33
N LEU A 45 -1.95 -2.90 13.93
CA LEU A 45 -2.20 -2.92 15.38
C LEU A 45 -0.89 -3.12 16.16
N ARG A 46 0.00 -4.02 15.71
CA ARG A 46 1.33 -4.20 16.31
C ARG A 46 2.17 -2.92 16.21
N ILE A 47 2.09 -2.18 15.10
CA ILE A 47 2.78 -0.90 14.94
C ILE A 47 2.23 0.13 15.94
N LEU A 48 0.90 0.26 16.03
CA LEU A 48 0.24 1.14 17.00
C LEU A 48 0.69 0.85 18.43
N ARG A 49 0.70 -0.43 18.83
CA ARG A 49 1.16 -0.85 20.15
C ARG A 49 2.63 -0.46 20.39
N SER A 50 3.50 -0.64 19.41
CA SER A 50 4.89 -0.21 19.50
C SER A 50 5.01 1.31 19.71
N TYR A 51 4.18 2.11 19.04
CA TYR A 51 4.15 3.56 19.25
C TYR A 51 3.62 3.94 20.64
N LEU A 52 2.55 3.29 21.10
CA LEU A 52 1.99 3.53 22.44
C LEU A 52 3.01 3.18 23.55
N GLU A 53 3.64 2.01 23.46
CA GLU A 53 4.70 1.59 24.40
C GLU A 53 5.94 2.51 24.33
N GLN A 54 6.24 3.08 23.16
CA GLN A 54 7.36 4.01 23.01
C GLN A 54 7.09 5.37 23.66
N PHE A 55 5.90 5.96 23.44
CA PHE A 55 5.56 7.32 23.92
C PHE A 55 5.06 7.34 25.37
N PHE A 56 4.33 6.31 25.77
CA PHE A 56 3.88 6.13 27.14
C PHE A 56 4.80 5.07 27.75
N SER A 57 5.99 5.46 28.18
CA SER A 57 6.86 4.57 28.98
C SER A 57 7.21 5.23 30.30
N ALA A 58 7.20 4.47 31.40
CA ALA A 58 7.58 4.99 32.73
C ALA A 58 8.99 5.60 32.75
N ARG A 59 9.86 5.20 31.80
CA ARG A 59 11.20 5.77 31.61
C ARG A 59 11.18 7.20 31.09
N LEU A 60 10.20 7.57 30.26
CA LEU A 60 10.02 8.95 29.79
C LEU A 60 9.67 9.89 30.95
N PHE A 61 8.71 9.49 31.78
CA PHE A 61 8.31 10.24 32.97
C PHE A 61 9.42 10.30 34.04
N SER A 62 10.22 9.24 34.20
CA SER A 62 11.34 9.20 35.14
C SER A 62 12.58 9.97 34.66
N SER A 63 12.82 10.04 33.34
CA SER A 63 13.94 10.77 32.74
C SER A 63 13.73 12.29 32.67
N SER A 64 12.47 12.76 32.61
CA SER A 64 12.14 14.18 32.73
C SER A 64 12.45 14.72 34.15
N LEU A 65 12.34 13.87 35.18
CA LEU A 65 12.71 14.19 36.57
C LEU A 65 14.22 14.14 36.86
N SER A 66 15.03 13.58 35.95
CA SER A 66 16.48 13.50 36.11
C SER A 66 17.17 14.23 34.96
N ALA A 67 17.39 15.53 35.17
CA ALA A 67 18.18 16.45 34.36
C ALA A 67 19.66 16.01 34.27
N GLY A 68 19.90 14.84 33.69
CA GLY A 68 21.17 14.15 33.70
C GLY A 68 21.29 13.25 32.49
N GLN A 69 21.58 13.88 31.35
CA GLN A 69 22.29 13.31 30.21
C GLN A 69 23.09 12.06 30.58
N LYS A 70 22.53 10.86 30.41
CA LYS A 70 23.33 9.65 30.28
C LYS A 70 23.34 9.25 28.82
N LYS A 71 24.47 9.58 28.19
CA LYS A 71 24.99 8.99 26.94
C LYS A 71 24.99 7.47 27.05
N SER A 72 23.84 6.81 26.85
CA SER A 72 23.77 5.36 26.72
C SER A 72 23.86 5.02 25.23
N ARG A 73 25.05 4.56 24.82
CA ARG A 73 25.38 4.07 23.48
C ARG A 73 24.63 2.76 23.18
N GLY A 74 23.32 2.84 22.98
CA GLY A 74 22.51 1.67 22.58
C GLY A 74 21.03 1.71 23.00
N GLY A 75 20.58 2.73 23.73
CA GLY A 75 19.15 2.92 23.99
C GLY A 75 18.51 3.75 22.89
N THR A 76 17.45 3.22 22.25
CA THR A 76 16.61 3.95 21.29
C THR A 76 16.21 5.29 21.91
N ARG A 77 16.73 6.40 21.37
CA ARG A 77 16.33 7.73 21.81
C ARG A 77 14.85 7.92 21.46
N PHE A 78 14.03 8.17 22.47
CA PHE A 78 12.56 8.29 22.32
C PHE A 78 12.15 9.46 21.45
N PHE A 79 12.91 10.56 21.53
CA PHE A 79 12.85 11.69 20.63
C PHE A 79 14.19 11.82 19.88
N PRO A 80 14.17 12.32 18.63
CA PRO A 80 15.39 12.72 17.95
C PRO A 80 16.19 13.69 18.84
N PRO A 81 17.53 13.69 18.79
CA PRO A 81 18.37 14.58 19.63
C PRO A 81 18.09 16.07 19.47
N GLN A 82 17.33 16.44 18.44
CA GLN A 82 16.93 17.80 18.09
C GLN A 82 15.62 18.22 18.80
N ILE A 83 14.88 17.30 19.39
CA ILE A 83 13.59 17.55 20.04
C ILE A 83 13.72 17.17 21.51
N SER A 84 13.76 18.17 22.38
CA SER A 84 13.69 18.00 23.84
C SER A 84 12.44 18.66 24.36
N LEU A 85 11.58 17.89 25.03
CA LEU A 85 10.40 18.47 25.68
C LEU A 85 10.83 19.35 26.87
N PRO A 86 10.26 20.55 27.00
CA PRO A 86 10.49 21.39 28.17
C PRO A 86 9.83 20.76 29.40
N ASN A 87 10.52 20.79 30.54
CA ASN A 87 9.99 20.33 31.83
C ASN A 87 9.10 21.38 32.54
N SER A 88 8.80 22.48 31.85
CA SER A 88 8.04 23.62 32.37
C SER A 88 6.56 23.44 32.07
N CYS A 89 5.69 23.93 32.95
CA CYS A 89 4.24 24.00 32.73
C CYS A 89 3.82 25.23 31.89
N SER A 90 4.79 25.98 31.32
CA SER A 90 4.51 27.14 30.47
C SER A 90 4.19 26.73 29.04
N VAL A 91 3.03 27.16 28.55
CA VAL A 91 2.60 26.96 27.15
C VAL A 91 3.57 27.59 26.14
N LEU A 92 4.22 28.70 26.52
CA LEU A 92 5.16 29.40 25.64
C LEU A 92 6.43 28.56 25.37
N ASP A 93 6.86 27.77 26.35
CA ASP A 93 8.03 26.92 26.19
C ASP A 93 7.74 25.79 25.18
N TYR A 94 6.55 25.18 25.24
CA TYR A 94 6.11 24.21 24.23
C TYR A 94 5.98 24.82 22.84
N ARG A 95 5.49 26.06 22.73
CA ARG A 95 5.42 26.78 21.45
C ARG A 95 6.81 27.01 20.86
N SER A 96 7.78 27.40 21.68
CA SER A 96 9.16 27.59 21.24
C SER A 96 9.79 26.29 20.71
N VAL A 97 9.43 25.13 21.27
CA VAL A 97 9.91 23.83 20.76
C VAL A 97 9.33 23.51 19.38
N ILE A 98 8.07 23.87 19.13
CA ILE A 98 7.44 23.70 17.81
C ILE A 98 8.11 24.61 16.78
N GLU A 99 8.40 25.87 17.13
CA GLU A 99 9.07 26.83 16.24
C GLU A 99 10.53 26.47 15.95
N ASN A 100 11.18 25.73 16.85
CA ASN A 100 12.55 25.23 16.65
C ASN A 100 12.62 23.89 15.89
N LEU A 101 11.48 23.32 15.50
CA LEU A 101 11.46 22.07 14.72
C LEU A 101 11.90 22.36 13.26
N PRO A 102 12.72 21.50 12.63
CA PRO A 102 13.05 21.67 11.22
C PRO A 102 11.78 21.59 10.35
N GLU A 103 11.74 22.38 9.28
CA GLU A 103 10.65 22.36 8.30
C GLU A 103 10.60 21.06 7.48
N ASP A 104 11.75 20.38 7.35
CA ASP A 104 11.86 19.09 6.65
C ASP A 104 11.74 17.90 7.61
N ASP A 105 10.67 17.11 7.42
CA ASP A 105 10.42 15.88 8.15
C ASP A 105 11.34 14.74 7.68
N ARG A 106 12.23 14.27 8.56
CA ARG A 106 13.12 13.14 8.24
C ARG A 106 12.45 11.80 8.51
N PRO A 107 12.59 10.78 7.63
CA PRO A 107 12.05 9.43 7.87
C PRO A 107 12.50 8.80 9.20
N ALA A 108 13.70 9.16 9.65
CA ALA A 108 14.26 8.70 10.92
C ALA A 108 13.40 9.08 12.14
N PHE A 109 12.60 10.16 12.06
CA PHE A 109 11.67 10.55 13.12
C PHE A 109 10.55 9.52 13.32
N PHE A 110 10.16 8.83 12.24
CA PHE A 110 9.12 7.82 12.23
C PHE A 110 9.68 6.39 12.33
N GLY A 111 10.98 6.23 12.61
CA GLY A 111 11.65 4.92 12.59
C GLY A 111 11.76 4.31 11.19
N LEU A 112 11.54 5.10 10.14
CA LEU A 112 11.55 4.66 8.76
C LEU A 112 12.98 4.67 8.18
N PRO A 113 13.36 3.64 7.42
CA PRO A 113 14.60 3.64 6.66
C PRO A 113 14.73 4.83 5.70
N ALA A 114 15.95 5.37 5.55
CA ALA A 114 16.22 6.55 4.72
C ALA A 114 15.95 6.32 3.21
N ASN A 115 15.84 5.08 2.75
CA ASN A 115 15.48 4.78 1.36
C ASN A 115 14.02 5.13 1.02
N ILE A 116 13.14 5.22 2.03
CA ILE A 116 11.72 5.52 1.84
C ILE A 116 11.53 6.93 1.29
N GLU A 117 12.34 7.90 1.72
CA GLU A 117 12.29 9.27 1.21
C GLU A 117 12.55 9.30 -0.31
N ARG A 118 13.59 8.60 -0.77
CA ARG A 118 13.91 8.51 -2.20
C ARG A 118 12.78 7.86 -2.99
N SER A 119 12.18 6.79 -2.46
CA SER A 119 11.07 6.11 -3.12
C SER A 119 9.81 6.96 -3.16
N SER A 120 9.45 7.58 -2.03
CA SER A 120 8.31 8.50 -1.90
C SER A 120 8.46 9.68 -2.86
N GLN A 121 9.63 10.33 -2.87
CA GLN A 121 9.90 11.46 -3.77
C GLN A 121 9.76 11.06 -5.24
N ARG A 122 10.24 9.88 -5.64
CA ARG A 122 10.08 9.37 -7.01
C ARG A 122 8.61 9.18 -7.38
N ILE A 123 7.82 8.60 -6.48
CA ILE A 123 6.39 8.36 -6.70
C ILE A 123 5.64 9.68 -6.80
N ILE A 124 5.82 10.58 -5.84
CA ILE A 124 5.17 11.89 -5.80
C ILE A 124 5.57 12.72 -7.03
N SER A 125 6.85 12.76 -7.39
CA SER A 125 7.31 13.47 -8.59
C SER A 125 6.68 12.91 -9.86
N SER A 126 6.64 11.58 -10.01
CA SER A 126 5.99 10.94 -11.16
C SER A 126 4.49 11.26 -11.21
N GLN A 127 3.82 11.29 -10.07
CA GLN A 127 2.40 11.62 -9.96
C GLN A 127 2.13 13.08 -10.33
N VAL A 128 2.91 14.03 -9.79
CA VAL A 128 2.78 15.46 -10.11
C VAL A 128 3.07 15.71 -11.59
N ILE A 129 4.11 15.09 -12.16
CA ILE A 129 4.40 15.17 -13.59
C ILE A 129 3.24 14.61 -14.42
N SER A 130 2.65 13.49 -14.00
CA SER A 130 1.49 12.90 -14.67
C SER A 130 0.28 13.84 -14.64
N GLN A 131 -0.03 14.43 -13.48
CA GLN A 131 -1.11 15.41 -13.32
C GLN A 131 -0.88 16.65 -14.21
N LEU A 132 0.34 17.18 -14.25
CA LEU A 132 0.71 18.28 -15.14
C LEU A 132 0.59 17.91 -16.62
N ARG A 133 0.97 16.69 -17.00
CA ARG A 133 0.79 16.17 -18.36
C ARG A 133 -0.68 16.09 -18.76
N VAL A 134 -1.55 15.64 -17.85
CA VAL A 134 -3.00 15.61 -18.07
C VAL A 134 -3.54 17.02 -18.31
N LEU A 135 -3.15 18.00 -17.48
CA LEU A 135 -3.56 19.40 -17.64
C LEU A 135 -3.03 20.03 -18.94
N SER A 136 -1.82 19.65 -19.37
CA SER A 136 -1.20 20.16 -20.61
C SER A 136 -1.86 19.63 -21.88
N ARG A 137 -2.61 18.53 -21.79
CA ARG A 137 -3.39 17.99 -22.91
C ARG A 137 -4.77 18.61 -22.87
N SER A 138 -5.00 19.62 -23.73
CA SER A 138 -6.34 20.01 -24.15
C SER A 138 -7.13 18.73 -24.48
N VAL A 139 -8.29 18.56 -23.85
CA VAL A 139 -9.19 17.41 -23.99
C VAL A 139 -9.74 17.39 -25.42
N ALA A 140 -8.93 16.87 -26.34
CA ALA A 140 -9.28 16.67 -27.73
C ALA A 140 -9.01 15.21 -28.09
N THR A 141 -9.77 14.29 -27.49
CA THR A 141 -9.94 12.94 -28.04
C THR A 141 -11.23 12.38 -27.46
N GLY A 142 -12.28 12.48 -28.26
CA GLY A 142 -13.51 11.76 -28.02
C GLY A 142 -13.25 10.27 -27.97
N SER A 143 -14.06 9.57 -27.17
CA SER A 143 -14.18 8.12 -27.10
C SER A 143 -14.62 7.55 -28.46
N LYS A 144 -13.75 7.59 -29.46
CA LYS A 144 -13.94 6.92 -30.74
C LYS A 144 -12.82 5.90 -30.90
N PHE A 145 -13.21 4.75 -31.44
CA PHE A 145 -12.30 3.68 -31.79
C PHE A 145 -11.26 4.21 -32.79
N ASP A 146 -10.07 4.55 -32.30
CA ASP A 146 -8.95 4.95 -33.13
C ASP A 146 -8.04 3.73 -33.34
N ARG A 147 -8.23 3.09 -34.50
CA ARG A 147 -7.47 1.87 -34.88
C ARG A 147 -5.96 2.09 -34.82
N GLU A 148 -5.49 3.29 -35.16
CA GLU A 148 -4.07 3.65 -35.13
C GLU A 148 -3.55 3.83 -33.71
N LEU A 149 -4.33 4.46 -32.82
CA LEU A 149 -4.00 4.60 -31.40
C LEU A 149 -3.91 3.22 -30.72
N TRP A 150 -4.87 2.34 -31.02
CA TRP A 150 -4.90 0.97 -30.52
C TRP A 150 -3.73 0.16 -31.06
N SER A 151 -3.44 0.26 -32.36
CA SER A 151 -2.28 -0.40 -32.96
C SER A 151 -0.98 0.04 -32.30
N ASN A 152 -0.78 1.35 -32.12
CA ASN A 152 0.47 1.88 -31.54
C ASN A 152 0.61 1.58 -30.05
N GLY A 153 -0.47 1.68 -29.27
CA GLY A 153 -0.46 1.43 -27.83
C GLY A 153 -0.38 -0.06 -27.46
N LEU A 154 -1.04 -0.93 -28.23
CA LEU A 154 -1.18 -2.36 -27.90
C LEU A 154 -0.13 -3.24 -28.59
N SER A 155 0.54 -2.74 -29.66
CA SER A 155 1.60 -3.47 -30.36
C SER A 155 2.75 -3.92 -29.44
N PRO A 156 3.30 -3.08 -28.54
CA PRO A 156 4.36 -3.51 -27.61
C PRO A 156 3.93 -4.69 -26.72
N ILE A 157 2.68 -4.70 -26.24
CA ILE A 157 2.12 -5.76 -25.41
C ILE A 157 1.98 -7.06 -26.22
N LEU A 158 1.46 -6.96 -27.45
CA LEU A 158 1.36 -8.11 -28.35
C LEU A 158 2.74 -8.67 -28.74
N HIS A 159 3.74 -7.81 -28.92
CA HIS A 159 5.12 -8.24 -29.18
C HIS A 159 5.76 -8.91 -27.97
N LEU A 160 5.54 -8.38 -26.76
CA LEU A 160 6.00 -9.01 -25.53
C LEU A 160 5.37 -10.39 -25.34
N TRP A 161 4.06 -10.51 -25.51
CA TRP A 161 3.35 -11.79 -25.44
C TRP A 161 3.87 -12.80 -26.47
N LYS A 162 4.14 -12.36 -27.70
CA LYS A 162 4.75 -13.22 -28.72
C LYS A 162 6.15 -13.68 -28.32
N LYS A 163 7.00 -12.80 -27.78
CA LYS A 163 8.35 -13.16 -27.33
C LYS A 163 8.34 -14.14 -26.16
N LEU A 164 7.45 -13.93 -25.19
CA LEU A 164 7.31 -14.84 -24.03
C LEU A 164 6.87 -16.25 -24.44
N ASN A 165 6.05 -16.35 -25.49
CA ASN A 165 5.55 -17.62 -25.99
C ASN A 165 6.40 -18.23 -27.12
N GLN A 166 7.46 -17.56 -27.57
CA GLN A 166 8.41 -18.13 -28.54
C GLN A 166 9.22 -19.24 -27.86
N GLY A 167 8.83 -20.49 -28.12
CA GLY A 167 9.48 -21.69 -27.59
C GLY A 167 8.65 -22.48 -26.58
N SER A 168 7.50 -21.96 -26.15
CA SER A 168 6.60 -22.62 -25.19
C SER A 168 5.37 -23.21 -25.91
N SER A 169 5.20 -24.53 -25.84
CA SER A 169 3.99 -25.21 -26.37
C SER A 169 2.79 -25.16 -25.42
N LEU A 170 2.86 -24.38 -24.33
CA LEU A 170 1.83 -24.25 -23.29
C LEU A 170 0.47 -23.83 -23.86
N ILE A 171 0.46 -22.97 -24.88
CA ILE A 171 -0.77 -22.51 -25.55
C ILE A 171 -1.52 -23.67 -26.23
N HIS A 172 -0.79 -24.68 -26.71
CA HIS A 172 -1.34 -25.85 -27.39
C HIS A 172 -1.41 -27.10 -26.49
N GLN A 173 -0.96 -26.98 -25.24
CA GLN A 173 -1.00 -28.09 -24.30
C GLN A 173 -2.45 -28.38 -23.92
N LYS A 174 -2.96 -29.53 -24.38
CA LYS A 174 -4.25 -30.05 -23.93
C LYS A 174 -4.05 -30.64 -22.55
N VAL A 175 -4.57 -29.97 -21.52
CA VAL A 175 -4.58 -30.50 -20.16
C VAL A 175 -5.94 -31.15 -19.93
N ALA A 176 -5.94 -32.41 -19.50
CA ALA A 176 -7.16 -33.08 -19.08
C ALA A 176 -7.68 -32.44 -17.78
N PRO A 177 -9.00 -32.33 -17.60
CA PRO A 177 -9.56 -31.84 -16.33
C PRO A 177 -9.09 -32.74 -15.18
N PRO A 178 -8.65 -32.16 -14.05
CA PRO A 178 -8.17 -32.94 -12.91
C PRO A 178 -9.31 -33.85 -12.43
N THR A 179 -9.07 -35.16 -12.44
CA THR A 179 -9.99 -36.13 -11.85
C THR A 179 -9.77 -36.12 -10.34
N GLU A 180 -10.80 -35.79 -9.57
CA GLU A 180 -10.74 -35.90 -8.12
C GLU A 180 -10.46 -37.37 -7.73
N GLY A 181 -9.35 -37.61 -7.03
CA GLY A 181 -9.16 -38.86 -6.30
C GLY A 181 -8.01 -39.79 -6.69
N GLN A 182 -6.94 -39.34 -7.36
CA GLN A 182 -5.76 -40.19 -7.58
C GLN A 182 -4.48 -39.57 -6.99
N GLY A 183 -4.18 -39.91 -5.73
CA GLY A 183 -2.85 -39.73 -5.13
C GLY A 183 -2.76 -38.82 -3.90
N SER A 184 -1.51 -38.51 -3.51
CA SER A 184 -1.21 -37.64 -2.36
C SER A 184 -1.76 -36.22 -2.57
N PRO A 185 -2.27 -35.53 -1.52
CA PRO A 185 -2.88 -34.19 -1.63
C PRO A 185 -2.00 -33.13 -2.32
N VAL A 186 -0.68 -33.23 -2.18
CA VAL A 186 0.29 -32.32 -2.83
C VAL A 186 0.29 -32.51 -4.35
N LEU A 187 0.21 -33.75 -4.83
CA LEU A 187 0.14 -34.03 -6.26
C LEU A 187 -1.18 -33.54 -6.84
N SER A 188 -2.30 -33.71 -6.13
CA SER A 188 -3.59 -33.15 -6.53
C SER A 188 -3.54 -31.63 -6.65
N PHE A 189 -2.95 -30.93 -5.66
CA PHE A 189 -2.74 -29.49 -5.72
C PHE A 189 -1.90 -29.07 -6.94
N ILE A 190 -0.77 -29.74 -7.19
CA ILE A 190 0.10 -29.43 -8.35
C ILE A 190 -0.64 -29.66 -9.67
N THR A 191 -1.41 -30.74 -9.80
CA THR A 191 -2.18 -31.01 -11.02
C THR A 191 -3.30 -29.99 -11.25
N LEU A 192 -3.95 -29.53 -10.18
CA LEU A 192 -4.98 -28.49 -10.23
C LEU A 192 -4.37 -27.14 -10.61
N GLU A 193 -3.25 -26.77 -9.98
CA GLU A 193 -2.51 -25.54 -10.29
C GLU A 193 -2.03 -25.53 -11.75
N GLN A 194 -1.49 -26.66 -12.24
CA GLN A 194 -1.08 -26.80 -13.63
C GLN A 194 -2.26 -26.64 -14.61
N PHE A 195 -3.43 -27.18 -14.26
CA PHE A 195 -4.65 -27.04 -15.05
C PHE A 195 -5.15 -25.58 -15.08
N ASN A 196 -5.24 -24.95 -13.91
CA ASN A 196 -5.68 -23.55 -13.77
C ASN A 196 -4.72 -22.59 -14.48
N ALA A 197 -3.40 -22.78 -14.32
CA ALA A 197 -2.38 -21.97 -14.98
C ALA A 197 -2.48 -22.07 -16.51
N ILE A 198 -2.66 -23.29 -17.06
CA ILE A 198 -2.77 -23.46 -18.52
C ILE A 198 -4.09 -22.87 -19.04
N ARG A 199 -5.20 -23.07 -18.33
CA ARG A 199 -6.50 -22.46 -18.70
C ARG A 199 -6.40 -20.93 -18.72
N LEU A 200 -5.76 -20.32 -17.71
CA LEU A 200 -5.55 -18.88 -17.65
C LEU A 200 -4.69 -18.39 -18.82
N VAL A 201 -3.57 -19.07 -19.13
CA VAL A 201 -2.72 -18.73 -20.28
C VAL A 201 -3.48 -18.83 -21.61
N GLN A 202 -4.30 -19.86 -21.79
CA GLN A 202 -5.14 -20.03 -22.99
C GLN A 202 -6.19 -18.92 -23.10
N SER A 203 -6.84 -18.57 -21.99
CA SER A 203 -7.80 -17.46 -21.91
C SER A 203 -7.15 -16.13 -22.30
N ILE A 204 -6.00 -15.79 -21.71
CA ILE A 204 -5.23 -14.58 -22.05
C ILE A 204 -4.82 -14.59 -23.53
N HIS A 205 -4.34 -15.75 -24.04
CA HIS A 205 -3.99 -15.88 -25.44
C HIS A 205 -5.19 -15.63 -26.36
N GLN A 206 -6.36 -16.18 -26.04
CA GLN A 206 -7.59 -15.98 -26.81
C GLN A 206 -8.03 -14.52 -26.81
N SER A 207 -7.99 -13.84 -25.65
CA SER A 207 -8.32 -12.42 -25.53
C SER A 207 -7.35 -11.53 -26.32
N LEU A 208 -6.04 -11.78 -26.25
CA LEU A 208 -5.03 -11.04 -27.02
C LEU A 208 -5.10 -11.34 -28.52
N ALA A 209 -5.45 -12.57 -28.90
CA ALA A 209 -5.65 -12.95 -30.30
C ALA A 209 -6.91 -12.27 -30.88
N ALA A 210 -8.01 -12.22 -30.13
CA ALA A 210 -9.22 -11.48 -30.51
C ALA A 210 -8.92 -9.99 -30.68
N LEU A 211 -8.19 -9.39 -29.74
CA LEU A 211 -7.71 -8.02 -29.84
C LEU A 211 -6.84 -7.79 -31.07
N SER A 212 -5.88 -8.67 -31.35
CA SER A 212 -5.03 -8.57 -32.55
C SER A 212 -5.83 -8.71 -33.85
N LYS A 213 -6.90 -9.52 -33.87
CA LYS A 213 -7.77 -9.68 -35.04
C LYS A 213 -8.61 -8.43 -35.30
N VAL A 214 -9.09 -7.78 -34.23
CA VAL A 214 -9.83 -6.50 -34.31
C VAL A 214 -8.92 -5.37 -34.80
N ILE A 215 -7.69 -5.27 -34.29
CA ILE A 215 -6.71 -4.25 -34.75
C ILE A 215 -6.36 -4.44 -36.23
N ARG A 216 -6.22 -5.68 -36.69
CA ARG A 216 -5.95 -6.02 -38.11
C ARG A 216 -7.17 -5.85 -39.02
N GLY A 217 -8.36 -5.57 -38.46
CA GLY A 217 -9.60 -5.39 -39.22
C GLY A 217 -10.26 -6.70 -39.68
N THR A 218 -9.86 -7.84 -39.12
CA THR A 218 -10.36 -9.18 -39.50
C THR A 218 -11.57 -9.65 -38.69
N GLN A 219 -11.92 -8.94 -37.60
CA GLN A 219 -13.02 -9.29 -36.71
C GLN A 219 -13.72 -8.01 -36.23
N LEU A 220 -15.05 -8.07 -36.05
CA LEU A 220 -15.83 -6.96 -35.51
C LEU A 220 -15.47 -6.70 -34.04
N LEU A 221 -15.58 -5.43 -33.62
CA LEU A 221 -15.37 -5.02 -32.23
C LEU A 221 -16.48 -5.59 -31.33
N THR A 222 -16.11 -6.45 -30.38
CA THR A 222 -17.00 -6.90 -29.31
C THR A 222 -16.84 -6.00 -28.08
N PRO A 223 -17.88 -5.85 -27.24
CA PRO A 223 -17.81 -5.01 -26.03
C PRO A 223 -16.74 -5.49 -25.04
N GLU A 224 -16.46 -6.80 -25.01
CA GLU A 224 -15.39 -7.38 -24.17
C GLU A 224 -14.00 -6.95 -24.64
N VAL A 225 -13.73 -7.01 -25.95
CA VAL A 225 -12.46 -6.56 -26.54
C VAL A 225 -12.32 -5.05 -26.37
N GLN A 226 -13.41 -4.29 -26.43
CA GLN A 226 -13.39 -2.85 -26.16
C GLN A 226 -13.01 -2.53 -24.70
N LYS A 227 -13.59 -3.23 -23.71
CA LYS A 227 -13.21 -3.07 -22.30
C LYS A 227 -11.76 -3.44 -22.06
N LEU A 228 -11.30 -4.54 -22.65
CA LEU A 228 -9.92 -5.00 -22.55
C LEU A 228 -8.94 -4.00 -23.19
N ALA A 229 -9.24 -3.52 -24.39
CA ALA A 229 -8.42 -2.52 -25.06
C ALA A 229 -8.34 -1.21 -24.26
N THR A 230 -9.46 -0.77 -23.70
CA THR A 230 -9.53 0.46 -22.90
C THR A 230 -8.74 0.32 -21.59
N ALA A 231 -8.86 -0.82 -20.90
CA ALA A 231 -8.06 -1.12 -19.70
C ALA A 231 -6.55 -1.16 -20.04
N LEU A 232 -6.16 -1.83 -21.12
CA LEU A 232 -4.76 -1.91 -21.56
C LEU A 232 -4.21 -0.54 -21.98
N LEU A 233 -5.03 0.31 -22.64
CA LEU A 233 -4.65 1.68 -22.98
C LEU A 233 -4.49 2.57 -21.75
N ASN A 234 -5.27 2.32 -20.69
CA ASN A 234 -5.16 2.99 -19.40
C ASN A 234 -4.05 2.40 -18.51
N GLN A 235 -3.32 1.37 -18.97
CA GLN A 235 -2.32 0.63 -18.18
C GLN A 235 -2.89 -0.05 -16.92
N GLU A 236 -4.20 -0.31 -16.91
CA GLU A 236 -4.89 -1.02 -15.84
C GLU A 236 -5.12 -2.49 -16.22
N TYR A 237 -5.10 -3.39 -15.23
CA TYR A 237 -5.41 -4.79 -15.46
C TYR A 237 -6.91 -4.95 -15.75
N PRO A 238 -7.30 -5.59 -16.87
CA PRO A 238 -8.72 -5.82 -17.16
C PRO A 238 -9.33 -6.76 -16.10
N THR A 239 -10.38 -6.31 -15.43
CA THR A 239 -11.13 -7.02 -14.37
C THR A 239 -11.79 -8.34 -14.79
N ILE A 240 -11.61 -8.77 -16.04
CA ILE A 240 -12.06 -10.07 -16.54
C ILE A 240 -11.19 -11.20 -15.94
N ALA A 241 -9.91 -10.92 -15.65
CA ALA A 241 -9.00 -11.91 -15.07
C ALA A 241 -9.22 -12.16 -13.56
N THR A 242 -10.00 -11.31 -12.88
CA THR A 242 -10.23 -11.42 -11.42
C THR A 242 -11.51 -12.15 -11.05
N ASN A 243 -12.39 -12.44 -12.01
CA ASN A 243 -13.73 -12.97 -11.73
C ASN A 243 -13.84 -14.50 -11.83
N GLU A 244 -12.78 -15.23 -12.20
CA GLU A 244 -12.77 -16.70 -12.14
C GLU A 244 -12.34 -17.26 -10.76
N ASP A 245 -11.86 -16.42 -9.84
CA ASP A 245 -11.46 -16.83 -8.47
C ASP A 245 -12.59 -16.71 -7.42
N THR A 246 -13.79 -16.29 -7.84
CA THR A 246 -14.97 -16.20 -6.95
C THR A 246 -16.16 -16.97 -7.51
N SER A 247 -16.05 -18.29 -7.58
CA SER A 247 -17.19 -19.23 -7.58
C SER A 247 -16.72 -20.62 -7.16
#